data_AF-A0A1K0GSK5-F1
#
_entry.id   AF-A0A1K0GSK5-F1
#
_cell.length_a   1.000
_cell.length_b   1.000
_cell.length_c   1.000
_cell.angle_alpha   90.00
_cell.angle_beta   90.00
_cell.angle_gamma   90.00
#
_symmetry.space_group_name_H-M   'P 1'
#
loop_
_entity.id
_entity.type
_entity.pdbx_description
1 polymer ?
#
loop_
_entity_poly.entity_id
_entity_poly.type
_entity_poly.pdbx_seq_one_letter_code
_entity_poly.pdbx_strand_id
1 'polypeptide(L)'
;MSMQETVQKVLDAVTADLSQPIALPGAVVCTKLITAIACLQLVEQAKITLQDPVTKHLPEFDKVTMIDGSKPKKVPTLCNCLNPHLREQGIISPNDHWMQPDESKIEVHYAGAGLWANAAEYCQALVALLNGGTHPKNGGNILNPESVDELLKEQLTGKLQDDMHREFPNKDPEITNYFEGCTVKRIPKTWALGGLRLLVEHPMFKRSDKSLFWCGIQNSYCWCDFKDGTCGMIQTQIAPFLDMGTLGALAQIEPQVHAAYAS
;
A
#
# COMPACT_ATOMS: atom_id res chain seq x y z
N MET A 1 -15.09 -0.42 18.02
CA MET A 1 -14.54 -1.26 16.95
C MET A 1 -13.12 -0.80 16.71
N SER A 2 -12.14 -1.67 16.92
CA SER A 2 -10.71 -1.37 16.79
C SER A 2 -10.28 -1.34 15.31
N MET A 3 -9.13 -0.75 15.00
CA MET A 3 -8.51 -0.81 13.66
C MET A 3 -8.36 -2.26 13.17
N GLN A 4 -8.07 -3.17 14.09
CA GLN A 4 -7.94 -4.60 13.84
C GLN A 4 -9.25 -5.21 13.32
N GLU A 5 -10.37 -4.98 14.01
CA GLU A 5 -11.68 -5.46 13.57
C GLU A 5 -12.10 -4.83 12.23
N THR A 6 -11.63 -3.62 11.94
CA THR A 6 -11.89 -2.93 10.67
C THR A 6 -11.10 -3.56 9.52
N VAL A 7 -9.80 -3.81 9.69
CA VAL A 7 -8.97 -4.50 8.68
C VAL A 7 -9.52 -5.89 8.37
N GLN A 8 -9.87 -6.68 9.40
CA GLN A 8 -10.41 -8.02 9.19
C GLN A 8 -11.72 -8.00 8.39
N LYS A 9 -12.62 -7.05 8.67
CA LYS A 9 -13.86 -6.89 7.91
C LYS A 9 -13.64 -6.57 6.44
N VAL A 10 -12.62 -5.79 6.12
CA VAL A 10 -12.24 -5.53 4.71
C VAL A 10 -11.85 -6.83 4.03
N LEU A 11 -11.06 -7.68 4.71
CA LEU A 11 -10.64 -8.98 4.18
C LEU A 11 -11.84 -9.92 4.01
N ASP A 12 -12.68 -10.07 5.03
CA ASP A 12 -13.86 -10.93 4.99
C ASP A 12 -14.85 -10.50 3.89
N ALA A 13 -14.98 -9.19 3.65
CA ALA A 13 -15.84 -8.66 2.59
C ALA A 13 -15.34 -9.01 1.18
N VAL A 14 -14.04 -9.23 1.00
CA VAL A 14 -13.43 -9.49 -0.31
C VAL A 14 -13.12 -10.97 -0.55
N THR A 15 -13.06 -11.82 0.48
CA THR A 15 -12.70 -13.26 0.36
C THR A 15 -13.89 -14.23 0.27
N ALA A 16 -15.13 -13.75 0.17
CA ALA A 16 -16.34 -14.58 0.31
C ALA A 16 -16.58 -15.67 -0.77
N ASP A 17 -15.77 -15.80 -1.83
CA ASP A 17 -15.87 -16.91 -2.81
C ASP A 17 -14.47 -17.44 -3.21
N LEU A 18 -14.11 -18.60 -2.67
CA LEU A 18 -12.82 -19.29 -2.86
C LEU A 18 -12.97 -20.65 -3.58
N SER A 19 -13.95 -20.79 -4.49
CA SER A 19 -14.21 -22.06 -5.20
C SER A 19 -13.10 -22.53 -6.17
N GLN A 20 -11.95 -21.87 -6.22
CA GLN A 20 -10.81 -22.23 -7.07
C GLN A 20 -9.60 -22.64 -6.21
N PRO A 21 -8.86 -23.70 -6.58
CA PRO A 21 -7.66 -24.11 -5.85
C PRO A 21 -6.54 -23.10 -6.12
N ILE A 22 -6.37 -22.13 -5.23
CA ILE A 22 -5.31 -21.13 -5.36
C ILE A 22 -4.05 -21.69 -4.72
N ALA A 23 -2.91 -21.52 -5.41
CA ALA A 23 -1.59 -21.82 -4.90
C ALA A 23 -1.41 -21.24 -3.48
N LEU A 24 -0.69 -21.97 -2.63
CA LEU A 24 -0.36 -21.67 -1.23
C LEU A 24 -0.36 -20.16 -0.91
N PRO A 25 -0.99 -19.72 0.22
CA PRO A 25 -0.97 -18.32 0.63
C PRO A 25 0.46 -17.78 0.62
N GLY A 26 0.74 -16.80 -0.22
CA GLY A 26 1.99 -16.05 -0.19
C GLY A 26 1.86 -14.87 0.78
N ALA A 27 2.95 -14.46 1.41
CA ALA A 27 2.94 -13.22 2.18
C ALA A 27 2.72 -12.03 1.22
N VAL A 28 1.66 -11.25 1.45
CA VAL A 28 1.38 -10.01 0.73
C VAL A 28 2.01 -8.84 1.46
N VAL A 29 3.09 -8.33 0.88
CA VAL A 29 3.81 -7.19 1.44
C VAL A 29 3.20 -5.83 0.99
N CYS A 30 2.08 -5.86 0.24
CA CYS A 30 1.28 -4.70 -0.15
C CYS A 30 0.21 -4.30 0.89
N THR A 31 0.38 -4.68 2.16
CA THR A 31 -0.59 -4.46 3.27
C THR A 31 -1.05 -3.01 3.45
N LYS A 32 -0.22 -2.04 3.05
CA LYS A 32 -0.46 -0.60 3.28
C LYS A 32 -1.75 -0.09 2.66
N LEU A 33 -2.11 -0.59 1.48
CA LEU A 33 -3.36 -0.20 0.83
C LEU A 33 -4.57 -0.65 1.67
N ILE A 34 -4.54 -1.88 2.19
CA ILE A 34 -5.61 -2.41 3.05
C ILE A 34 -5.72 -1.60 4.35
N THR A 35 -4.59 -1.24 4.94
CA THR A 35 -4.55 -0.33 6.10
C THR A 35 -5.15 1.04 5.78
N ALA A 36 -4.81 1.63 4.62
CA ALA A 36 -5.36 2.92 4.21
C ALA A 36 -6.89 2.86 4.03
N ILE A 37 -7.40 1.78 3.43
CA ILE A 37 -8.84 1.51 3.32
C ILE A 37 -9.47 1.45 4.73
N ALA A 38 -8.91 0.68 5.65
CA ALA A 38 -9.44 0.58 7.02
C ALA A 38 -9.44 1.94 7.76
N CYS A 39 -8.40 2.76 7.58
CA CYS A 39 -8.38 4.11 8.12
C CYS A 39 -9.50 4.98 7.54
N LEU A 40 -9.72 4.95 6.23
CA LEU A 40 -10.79 5.72 5.60
C LEU A 40 -12.18 5.23 6.03
N GLN A 41 -12.38 3.94 6.26
CA GLN A 41 -13.62 3.43 6.87
C GLN A 41 -13.87 4.04 8.26
N LEU A 42 -12.83 4.26 9.08
CA LEU A 42 -12.98 4.94 10.36
C LEU A 42 -13.27 6.43 10.21
N VAL A 43 -12.77 7.07 9.14
CA VAL A 43 -13.13 8.45 8.77
C VAL A 43 -14.60 8.55 8.37
N GLU A 44 -15.09 7.63 7.53
CA GLU A 44 -16.51 7.56 7.14
C GLU A 44 -17.43 7.40 8.34
N GLN A 45 -16.98 6.62 9.34
CA GLN A 45 -17.70 6.42 10.60
C GLN A 45 -17.55 7.59 11.58
N ALA A 46 -16.89 8.68 11.18
CA ALA A 46 -16.57 9.85 12.00
C ALA A 46 -15.84 9.52 13.32
N LYS A 47 -15.14 8.38 13.38
CA LYS A 47 -14.38 7.93 14.56
C LYS A 47 -13.02 8.61 14.64
N ILE A 48 -12.45 8.93 13.49
CA ILE A 48 -11.19 9.67 13.35
C ILE A 48 -11.35 10.73 12.27
N THR A 49 -10.46 11.73 12.27
CA THR A 49 -10.28 12.61 11.10
C THR A 49 -8.84 12.48 10.59
N LEU A 50 -8.62 12.63 9.28
CA LEU A 50 -7.27 12.62 8.72
C LEU A 50 -6.35 13.69 9.34
N GLN A 51 -6.95 14.78 9.87
CA GLN A 51 -6.24 15.90 10.49
C GLN A 51 -6.12 15.80 12.00
N ASP A 52 -6.64 14.74 12.61
CA ASP A 52 -6.45 14.51 14.04
C ASP A 52 -4.94 14.42 14.33
N PRO A 53 -4.43 15.14 15.35
CA PRO A 53 -3.07 14.91 15.80
C PRO A 53 -2.99 13.46 16.31
N VAL A 54 -1.92 12.75 15.96
CA VAL A 54 -1.76 11.34 16.34
C VAL A 54 -1.84 11.17 17.85
N THR A 55 -1.36 12.16 18.61
CA THR A 55 -1.31 12.17 20.08
C THR A 55 -2.69 12.17 20.74
N LYS A 56 -3.74 12.55 20.01
CA LYS A 56 -5.14 12.35 20.43
C LYS A 56 -5.48 10.87 20.62
N HIS A 57 -4.91 10.01 19.79
CA HIS A 57 -5.19 8.57 19.74
C HIS A 57 -4.07 7.73 20.38
N LEU A 58 -2.83 8.22 20.29
CA LEU A 58 -1.61 7.58 20.80
C LEU A 58 -0.76 8.61 21.56
N PRO A 59 -1.09 8.94 22.83
CA PRO A 59 -0.41 9.99 23.61
C PRO A 59 1.11 9.79 23.74
N GLU A 60 1.60 8.56 23.63
CA GLU A 60 3.03 8.24 23.60
C GLU A 60 3.78 8.90 22.44
N PHE A 61 3.07 9.30 21.37
CA PHE A 61 3.67 10.03 20.26
C PHE A 61 4.21 11.42 20.65
N ASP A 62 3.78 11.99 21.78
CA ASP A 62 4.31 13.27 22.29
C ASP A 62 5.81 13.19 22.63
N LYS A 63 6.30 11.98 22.88
CA LYS A 63 7.69 11.74 23.30
C LYS A 63 8.61 11.40 22.13
N VAL A 64 8.09 11.35 20.91
CA VAL A 64 8.82 10.89 19.74
C VAL A 64 9.79 11.96 19.25
N THR A 65 11.04 11.56 19.06
CA THR A 65 12.08 12.38 18.45
C THR A 65 12.42 11.88 17.05
N MET A 66 12.94 12.78 16.22
CA MET A 66 13.56 12.45 14.94
C MET A 66 14.82 11.59 15.19
N ILE A 67 15.36 10.96 14.13
CA ILE A 67 16.57 10.10 14.22
C ILE A 67 17.78 10.87 14.79
N ASP A 68 17.86 12.18 14.54
CA ASP A 68 18.91 13.05 15.07
C ASP A 68 18.67 13.52 16.51
N GLY A 69 17.64 12.99 17.19
CA GLY A 69 17.25 13.38 18.55
C GLY A 69 16.48 14.70 18.64
N SER A 70 16.29 15.42 17.53
CA SER A 70 15.50 16.65 17.52
C SER A 70 14.00 16.36 17.67
N LYS A 71 13.24 17.36 18.14
CA LYS A 71 11.77 17.25 18.16
C LYS A 71 11.20 17.50 16.77
N PRO A 72 10.15 16.76 16.36
CA PRO A 72 9.42 17.06 15.14
C PRO A 72 8.95 18.51 15.12
N LYS A 73 9.18 19.23 14.02
CA LYS A 73 8.76 20.63 13.87
C LYS A 73 7.23 20.81 13.90
N LYS A 74 6.49 19.75 13.63
CA LYS A 74 5.02 19.69 13.67
C LYS A 74 4.62 18.33 14.25
N VAL A 75 3.54 18.32 15.03
CA VAL A 75 2.92 17.07 15.50
C VAL A 75 2.35 16.34 14.28
N PRO A 76 2.70 15.06 14.05
CA PRO A 76 2.11 14.29 12.97
C PRO A 76 0.59 14.16 13.13
N THR A 77 -0.11 14.21 12.01
CA THR A 77 -1.55 13.88 11.90
C THR A 77 -1.73 12.44 11.46
N LEU A 78 -2.93 11.89 11.59
CA LEU A 78 -3.24 10.54 11.09
C LEU A 78 -2.93 10.41 9.58
N CYS A 79 -3.20 11.45 8.79
CA CYS A 79 -2.80 11.50 7.38
C CYS A 79 -1.29 11.25 7.19
N ASN A 80 -0.45 11.85 8.04
CA ASN A 80 1.00 11.65 7.96
C ASN A 80 1.45 10.23 8.33
N CYS A 81 0.61 9.47 9.03
CA CYS A 81 0.88 8.10 9.49
C CYS A 81 0.32 7.01 8.57
N LEU A 82 -0.39 7.36 7.50
CA LEU A 82 -0.82 6.39 6.47
C LEU A 82 0.38 5.90 5.62
N ASN A 83 1.54 6.52 5.77
CA ASN A 83 2.83 6.07 5.26
C ASN A 83 3.57 5.22 6.31
N PRO A 84 4.44 4.27 5.91
CA PRO A 84 5.10 3.38 6.86
C PRO A 84 6.03 4.12 7.82
N HIS A 85 6.02 3.67 9.07
CA HIS A 85 6.98 4.02 10.11
C HIS A 85 7.36 2.75 10.88
N LEU A 86 8.63 2.59 11.25
CA LEU A 86 9.11 1.49 12.12
C LEU A 86 9.38 2.05 13.52
N ARG A 87 9.17 1.28 14.60
CA ARG A 87 9.53 1.65 15.99
C ARG A 87 9.90 0.41 16.81
N GLU A 88 10.94 0.51 17.64
CA GLU A 88 11.38 -0.52 18.57
C GLU A 88 11.91 0.08 19.91
N GLN A 89 11.37 -0.36 21.05
CA GLN A 89 11.75 0.09 22.41
C GLN A 89 11.71 1.62 22.65
N GLY A 90 10.77 2.34 22.02
CA GLY A 90 10.65 3.80 22.13
C GLY A 90 11.62 4.58 21.22
N ILE A 91 12.55 3.90 20.55
CA ILE A 91 13.48 4.39 19.54
C ILE A 91 13.06 3.79 18.17
N ILE A 92 13.57 4.30 17.04
CA ILE A 92 13.32 3.72 15.71
C ILE A 92 14.60 3.01 15.26
N SER A 93 14.60 1.67 15.19
CA SER A 93 15.76 0.82 14.84
C SER A 93 15.34 -0.59 14.30
N PRO A 94 16.21 -1.32 13.55
CA PRO A 94 15.91 -2.61 12.84
C PRO A 94 16.38 -3.87 13.62
N ASN A 95 16.07 -5.16 13.33
CA ASN A 95 14.99 -5.97 12.72
C ASN A 95 15.41 -7.49 12.79
N ASP A 96 14.48 -8.46 12.82
CA ASP A 96 14.70 -9.91 12.53
C ASP A 96 13.42 -10.53 11.88
N HIS A 97 13.55 -11.47 10.92
CA HIS A 97 12.50 -11.81 9.92
C HIS A 97 11.09 -12.13 10.51
N TRP A 98 10.05 -11.43 10.01
CA TRP A 98 9.03 -10.76 10.85
C TRP A 98 7.55 -11.25 10.80
N MET A 99 7.19 -12.34 10.11
CA MET A 99 5.77 -12.64 9.83
C MET A 99 5.32 -14.03 10.34
N GLN A 100 4.45 -14.05 11.36
CA GLN A 100 3.79 -15.25 11.91
C GLN A 100 2.55 -15.61 11.07
N PRO A 101 2.44 -16.84 10.52
CA PRO A 101 1.26 -17.27 9.77
C PRO A 101 0.08 -17.67 10.66
N ASP A 102 0.33 -17.95 11.94
CA ASP A 102 -0.70 -18.28 12.92
C ASP A 102 -1.19 -16.99 13.59
N GLU A 103 -2.41 -16.56 13.25
CA GLU A 103 -3.02 -15.35 13.80
C GLU A 103 -3.05 -15.34 15.33
N SER A 104 -3.20 -16.50 15.97
CA SER A 104 -3.22 -16.61 17.43
C SER A 104 -1.87 -16.28 18.09
N LYS A 105 -0.79 -16.23 17.29
CA LYS A 105 0.57 -15.91 17.70
C LYS A 105 0.99 -14.49 17.28
N ILE A 106 0.10 -13.71 16.66
CA ILE A 106 0.39 -12.32 16.30
C ILE A 106 0.24 -11.45 17.54
N GLU A 107 1.37 -11.08 18.14
CA GLU A 107 1.40 -10.16 19.29
C GLU A 107 1.37 -8.68 18.86
N VAL A 108 1.79 -8.40 17.62
CA VAL A 108 1.87 -7.05 17.06
C VAL A 108 1.34 -7.05 15.63
N HIS A 109 0.36 -6.20 15.34
CA HIS A 109 -0.15 -5.98 13.98
C HIS A 109 0.73 -4.97 13.23
N TYR A 110 1.39 -5.45 12.17
CA TYR A 110 2.22 -4.62 11.31
C TYR A 110 1.37 -4.00 10.20
N ALA A 111 0.87 -2.78 10.42
CA ALA A 111 0.06 -2.08 9.41
C ALA A 111 0.78 -1.83 8.07
N GLY A 112 2.11 -2.02 8.03
CA GLY A 112 2.93 -1.89 6.83
C GLY A 112 3.37 -3.19 6.16
N ALA A 113 3.16 -4.37 6.76
CA ALA A 113 3.61 -5.69 6.25
C ALA A 113 2.89 -6.84 6.99
N GLY A 114 2.92 -8.08 6.46
CA GLY A 114 2.43 -9.25 7.22
C GLY A 114 1.01 -9.71 6.93
N LEU A 115 0.36 -9.13 5.92
CA LEU A 115 -0.88 -9.71 5.38
C LEU A 115 -0.56 -11.02 4.64
N TRP A 116 -1.38 -12.05 4.80
CA TRP A 116 -1.36 -13.26 3.97
C TRP A 116 -2.57 -13.25 3.05
N ALA A 117 -2.33 -13.38 1.75
CA ALA A 117 -3.35 -13.49 0.72
C ALA A 117 -2.68 -13.92 -0.59
N ASN A 118 -3.41 -14.63 -1.43
CA ASN A 118 -2.95 -14.83 -2.80
C ASN A 118 -3.33 -13.63 -3.70
N ALA A 119 -2.79 -13.60 -4.91
CA ALA A 119 -3.02 -12.50 -5.85
C ALA A 119 -4.51 -12.33 -6.21
N ALA A 120 -5.27 -13.42 -6.31
CA ALA A 120 -6.68 -13.37 -6.68
C ALA A 120 -7.54 -12.77 -5.57
N GLU A 121 -7.30 -13.15 -4.32
CA GLU A 121 -7.92 -12.57 -3.12
C GLU A 121 -7.63 -11.08 -3.00
N TYR A 122 -6.36 -10.68 -3.16
CA TYR A 122 -5.99 -9.27 -3.10
C TYR A 122 -6.65 -8.44 -4.22
N CYS A 123 -6.74 -9.01 -5.43
CA CYS A 123 -7.44 -8.38 -6.55
C CYS A 123 -8.94 -8.15 -6.27
N GLN A 124 -9.60 -8.91 -5.39
CA GLN A 124 -11.00 -8.63 -5.04
C GLN A 124 -11.16 -7.23 -4.40
N ALA A 125 -10.21 -6.81 -3.56
CA ALA A 125 -10.19 -5.47 -3.00
C ALA A 125 -9.93 -4.40 -4.10
N LEU A 126 -9.03 -4.68 -5.04
CA LEU A 126 -8.74 -3.77 -6.15
C LEU A 126 -9.95 -3.58 -7.07
N VAL A 127 -10.66 -4.66 -7.38
CA VAL A 127 -11.91 -4.63 -8.15
C VAL A 127 -12.98 -3.81 -7.42
N ALA A 128 -13.11 -3.95 -6.09
CA ALA A 128 -14.03 -3.12 -5.32
C ALA A 128 -13.67 -1.63 -5.42
N LEU A 129 -12.38 -1.27 -5.31
CA LEU A 129 -11.92 0.11 -5.47
C LEU A 129 -12.27 0.69 -6.85
N LEU A 130 -12.02 -0.06 -7.93
CA LEU A 130 -12.38 0.36 -9.29
C LEU A 130 -13.88 0.63 -9.45
N ASN A 131 -14.71 0.00 -8.62
CA ASN A 131 -16.17 0.14 -8.63
C ASN A 131 -16.65 1.07 -7.50
N GLY A 132 -15.90 2.14 -7.20
CA GLY A 132 -16.28 3.15 -6.21
C GLY A 132 -16.34 2.61 -4.78
N GLY A 133 -15.60 1.54 -4.49
CA GLY A 133 -15.50 0.90 -3.18
C GLY A 133 -16.50 -0.22 -2.94
N THR A 134 -17.30 -0.62 -3.93
CA THR A 134 -18.23 -1.76 -3.81
C THR A 134 -17.92 -2.84 -4.84
N HIS A 135 -17.70 -4.06 -4.39
CA HIS A 135 -17.40 -5.17 -5.27
C HIS A 135 -18.64 -5.57 -6.10
N PRO A 136 -18.54 -5.63 -7.45
CA PRO A 136 -19.71 -5.69 -8.34
C PRO A 136 -20.43 -7.03 -8.32
N LYS A 137 -19.78 -8.12 -7.87
CA LYS A 137 -20.38 -9.48 -7.88
C LYS A 137 -21.06 -9.85 -6.56
N ASN A 138 -20.41 -9.57 -5.44
CA ASN A 138 -20.88 -9.98 -4.11
C ASN A 138 -21.48 -8.82 -3.30
N GLY A 139 -21.39 -7.57 -3.79
CA GLY A 139 -21.90 -6.38 -3.11
C GLY A 139 -21.10 -5.96 -1.88
N GLY A 140 -19.94 -6.56 -1.62
CA GLY A 140 -19.07 -6.20 -0.50
C GLY A 140 -18.59 -4.75 -0.63
N ASN A 141 -18.92 -3.92 0.36
CA ASN A 141 -18.53 -2.52 0.39
C ASN A 141 -17.30 -2.33 1.31
N ILE A 142 -16.24 -1.74 0.77
CA ILE A 142 -15.01 -1.44 1.49
C ILE A 142 -14.80 0.06 1.69
N LEU A 143 -15.34 0.91 0.83
CA LEU A 143 -15.34 2.38 0.94
C LEU A 143 -16.56 2.96 0.21
N ASN A 144 -16.90 4.19 0.54
CA ASN A 144 -17.78 5.03 -0.25
C ASN A 144 -17.00 5.68 -1.42
N PRO A 145 -17.67 6.08 -2.51
CA PRO A 145 -17.01 6.71 -3.66
C PRO A 145 -16.15 7.93 -3.31
N GLU A 146 -16.61 8.78 -2.40
CA GLU A 146 -15.88 9.98 -1.98
C GLU A 146 -14.58 9.63 -1.23
N SER A 147 -14.58 8.53 -0.49
CA SER A 147 -13.37 8.02 0.17
C SER A 147 -12.41 7.38 -0.82
N VAL A 148 -12.91 6.76 -1.90
CA VAL A 148 -12.05 6.31 -3.01
C VAL A 148 -11.39 7.50 -3.69
N ASP A 149 -12.10 8.61 -3.88
CA ASP A 149 -11.51 9.85 -4.41
C ASP A 149 -10.43 10.41 -3.47
N GLU A 150 -10.66 10.42 -2.16
CA GLU A 150 -9.65 10.85 -1.18
C GLU A 150 -8.46 9.86 -1.13
N LEU A 151 -8.70 8.56 -1.30
CA LEU A 151 -7.65 7.53 -1.40
C LEU A 151 -6.70 7.81 -2.58
N LEU A 152 -7.24 8.32 -3.68
CA LEU A 152 -6.50 8.67 -4.90
C LEU A 152 -5.84 10.03 -4.82
N LYS A 153 -6.35 10.95 -4.02
CA LYS A 153 -5.88 12.34 -4.03
C LYS A 153 -4.39 12.47 -3.69
N GLU A 154 -3.71 13.35 -4.43
CA GLU A 154 -2.30 13.67 -4.22
C GLU A 154 -2.09 14.30 -2.84
N GLN A 155 -1.11 13.79 -2.10
CA GLN A 155 -0.82 14.20 -0.72
C GLN A 155 0.46 15.03 -0.61
N LEU A 156 1.31 15.03 -1.65
CA LEU A 156 2.57 15.77 -1.66
C LEU A 156 2.51 16.93 -2.64
N THR A 157 3.07 18.06 -2.22
CA THR A 157 3.19 19.28 -3.03
C THR A 157 4.56 19.93 -2.82
N GLY A 158 5.00 20.70 -3.82
CA GLY A 158 6.25 21.47 -3.77
C GLY A 158 7.46 20.60 -3.45
N LYS A 159 8.30 21.03 -2.50
CA LYS A 159 9.54 20.33 -2.15
C LYS A 159 9.36 18.85 -1.79
N LEU A 160 8.25 18.48 -1.14
CA LEU A 160 8.01 17.08 -0.76
C LEU A 160 7.75 16.19 -1.99
N GLN A 161 7.14 16.77 -3.03
CA GLN A 161 6.98 16.10 -4.31
C GLN A 161 8.32 16.02 -5.05
N ASP A 162 9.15 17.08 -5.02
CA ASP A 162 10.49 17.06 -5.61
C ASP A 162 11.39 15.98 -4.97
N ASP A 163 11.26 15.76 -3.65
CA ASP A 163 11.98 14.73 -2.91
C ASP A 163 11.65 13.30 -3.39
N MET A 164 10.58 13.09 -4.16
CA MET A 164 10.27 11.80 -4.82
C MET A 164 11.29 11.39 -5.89
N HIS A 165 12.10 12.33 -6.35
CA HIS A 165 13.19 12.07 -7.29
C HIS A 165 14.52 11.80 -6.59
N ARG A 166 14.57 11.89 -5.25
CA ARG A 166 15.77 11.59 -4.48
C ARG A 166 16.13 10.11 -4.62
N GLU A 167 17.38 9.85 -4.98
CA GLU A 167 17.91 8.49 -5.02
C GLU A 167 18.26 8.02 -3.60
N PHE A 168 17.99 6.75 -3.32
CA PHE A 168 18.30 6.13 -2.05
C PHE A 168 19.38 5.08 -2.28
N PRO A 169 20.59 5.27 -1.72
CA PRO A 169 21.59 4.22 -1.80
C PRO A 169 21.05 3.00 -1.08
N ASN A 170 21.21 1.84 -1.72
CA ASN A 170 20.91 0.56 -1.13
C ASN A 170 21.61 0.44 0.24
N LYS A 171 20.84 0.21 1.30
CA LYS A 171 21.36 0.04 2.66
C LYS A 171 21.76 -1.40 2.96
N ASP A 172 21.14 -2.37 2.30
CA ASP A 172 21.37 -3.79 2.52
C ASP A 172 21.20 -4.56 1.18
N PRO A 173 22.33 -4.85 0.50
CA PRO A 173 22.35 -5.61 -0.74
C PRO A 173 21.82 -7.04 -0.66
N GLU A 174 21.68 -7.62 0.54
CA GLU A 174 21.17 -8.99 0.69
C GLU A 174 19.64 -9.04 0.52
N ILE A 175 18.94 -7.95 0.82
CA ILE A 175 17.47 -7.90 0.81
C ILE A 175 16.88 -7.03 -0.30
N THR A 176 17.64 -6.08 -0.85
CA THR A 176 17.17 -5.20 -1.94
C THR A 176 18.26 -4.92 -2.95
N ASN A 177 17.91 -4.82 -4.22
CA ASN A 177 18.76 -4.21 -5.24
C ASN A 177 18.66 -2.67 -5.20
N TYR A 178 19.44 -1.99 -6.03
CA TYR A 178 19.46 -0.52 -6.10
C TYR A 178 18.09 0.06 -6.47
N PHE A 179 17.53 0.89 -5.60
CA PHE A 179 16.19 1.46 -5.75
C PHE A 179 16.25 2.92 -6.19
N GLU A 180 16.06 3.17 -7.48
CA GLU A 180 16.08 4.51 -8.05
C GLU A 180 14.76 5.25 -7.85
N GLY A 181 14.75 6.20 -6.90
CA GLY A 181 13.72 7.24 -6.77
C GLY A 181 12.30 6.69 -6.84
N CYS A 182 11.92 5.86 -5.86
CA CYS A 182 10.57 5.28 -5.74
C CYS A 182 10.02 4.75 -7.07
N THR A 183 10.63 3.65 -7.55
CA THR A 183 10.19 2.75 -8.64
C THR A 183 10.65 3.12 -10.06
N VAL A 184 10.81 4.40 -10.39
CA VAL A 184 11.26 4.80 -11.74
C VAL A 184 11.89 6.19 -11.76
N LYS A 185 13.11 6.28 -12.29
CA LYS A 185 13.86 7.53 -12.44
C LYS A 185 13.17 8.44 -13.46
N ARG A 186 13.13 9.74 -13.14
CA ARG A 186 12.63 10.82 -14.03
C ARG A 186 11.17 10.73 -14.48
N ILE A 187 10.37 9.80 -13.94
CA ILE A 187 8.93 9.81 -14.14
C ILE A 187 8.29 10.69 -13.07
N PRO A 188 7.56 11.77 -13.46
CA PRO A 188 6.80 12.60 -12.53
C PRO A 188 5.80 11.77 -11.74
N LYS A 189 5.85 11.89 -10.41
CA LYS A 189 5.08 11.05 -9.49
C LYS A 189 4.84 11.74 -8.16
N THR A 190 3.88 11.24 -7.42
CA THR A 190 3.51 11.70 -6.09
C THR A 190 3.03 10.53 -5.24
N TRP A 191 2.68 10.81 -4.00
CA TRP A 191 2.02 9.86 -3.12
C TRP A 191 0.56 10.24 -2.96
N ALA A 192 -0.31 9.25 -3.07
CA ALA A 192 -1.67 9.29 -2.58
C ALA A 192 -1.79 8.40 -1.32
N LEU A 193 -2.93 8.44 -0.64
CA LEU A 193 -3.15 7.56 0.52
C LEU A 193 -3.15 6.08 0.13
N GLY A 194 -3.62 5.75 -1.08
CA GLY A 194 -3.67 4.38 -1.59
C GLY A 194 -2.37 3.86 -2.18
N GLY A 195 -1.34 4.70 -2.36
CA GLY A 195 -0.10 4.26 -2.98
C GLY A 195 0.59 5.31 -3.84
N LEU A 196 1.58 4.86 -4.61
CA LEU A 196 2.29 5.70 -5.56
C LEU A 196 1.34 6.08 -6.70
N ARG A 197 1.34 7.37 -7.06
CA ARG A 197 0.67 7.87 -8.26
C ARG A 197 1.67 8.43 -9.24
N LEU A 198 1.44 8.17 -10.52
CA LEU A 198 2.14 8.86 -11.59
C LEU A 198 1.36 10.10 -12.01
N LEU A 199 2.06 11.13 -12.47
CA LEU A 199 1.44 12.34 -13.03
C LEU A 199 1.41 12.30 -14.57
N VAL A 200 1.91 11.21 -15.14
CA VAL A 200 2.00 10.94 -16.58
C VAL A 200 1.78 9.45 -16.81
N GLU A 201 1.47 9.06 -18.05
CA GLU A 201 1.44 7.65 -18.42
C GLU A 201 2.84 7.03 -18.29
N HIS A 202 2.92 5.84 -17.69
CA HIS A 202 4.16 5.10 -17.58
C HIS A 202 4.60 4.58 -18.96
N PRO A 203 5.83 4.88 -19.43
CA PRO A 203 6.25 4.54 -20.79
C PRO A 203 6.31 3.03 -21.05
N MET A 204 6.70 2.24 -20.03
CA MET A 204 6.80 0.78 -20.08
C MET A 204 5.50 0.08 -19.67
N PHE A 205 5.10 0.20 -18.39
CA PHE A 205 3.91 -0.47 -17.83
C PHE A 205 2.56 0.06 -18.33
N LYS A 206 2.50 1.20 -19.03
CA LYS A 206 1.26 1.81 -19.57
C LYS A 206 0.20 2.26 -18.55
N ARG A 207 0.50 2.17 -17.25
CA ARG A 207 -0.27 2.82 -16.18
C ARG A 207 -0.54 4.29 -16.48
N SER A 208 -1.77 4.73 -16.30
CA SER A 208 -2.18 6.11 -16.47
C SER A 208 -1.82 7.01 -15.29
N ASP A 209 -2.09 8.30 -15.44
CA ASP A 209 -2.03 9.31 -14.40
C ASP A 209 -3.10 9.13 -13.31
N LYS A 210 -4.10 8.26 -13.50
CA LYS A 210 -5.10 7.87 -12.49
C LYS A 210 -4.83 6.50 -11.88
N SER A 211 -3.62 5.98 -11.99
CA SER A 211 -3.25 4.69 -11.38
C SER A 211 -2.75 4.83 -9.95
N LEU A 212 -3.05 3.82 -9.12
CA LEU A 212 -2.34 3.51 -7.88
C LEU A 212 -1.41 2.33 -8.12
N PHE A 213 -0.18 2.44 -7.62
CA PHE A 213 0.81 1.37 -7.70
C PHE A 213 1.54 1.19 -6.37
N TRP A 214 1.80 -0.05 -5.99
CA TRP A 214 2.71 -0.34 -4.90
C TRP A 214 3.41 -1.69 -5.05
N CYS A 215 4.48 -1.87 -4.28
CA CYS A 215 5.32 -3.04 -4.31
C CYS A 215 5.73 -3.50 -2.90
N GLY A 216 6.00 -4.79 -2.80
CA GLY A 216 6.42 -5.50 -1.63
C GLY A 216 7.85 -6.02 -1.75
N ILE A 217 8.56 -6.16 -0.62
CA ILE A 217 9.99 -6.52 -0.60
C ILE A 217 10.27 -7.88 -1.29
N GLN A 218 9.32 -8.81 -1.27
CA GLN A 218 9.44 -10.13 -1.91
C GLN A 218 8.99 -10.12 -3.38
N ASN A 219 9.21 -9.00 -4.08
CA ASN A 219 8.82 -8.79 -5.47
C ASN A 219 7.34 -9.06 -5.75
N SER A 220 6.48 -8.65 -4.81
CA SER A 220 5.03 -8.55 -5.06
C SER A 220 4.71 -7.16 -5.59
N TYR A 221 3.90 -7.05 -6.63
CA TYR A 221 3.56 -5.77 -7.27
C TYR A 221 2.06 -5.71 -7.49
N CYS A 222 1.38 -4.64 -7.06
CA CYS A 222 -0.03 -4.43 -7.32
C CYS A 222 -0.27 -3.08 -8.01
N TRP A 223 -1.22 -3.05 -8.93
CA TRP A 223 -1.65 -1.84 -9.61
C TRP A 223 -3.17 -1.79 -9.74
N CYS A 224 -3.70 -0.58 -9.80
CA CYS A 224 -5.12 -0.30 -10.00
C CYS A 224 -5.22 0.99 -10.82
N ASP A 225 -5.70 0.90 -12.06
CA ASP A 225 -5.82 2.01 -12.98
C ASP A 225 -7.29 2.41 -13.17
N PHE A 226 -7.63 3.54 -12.57
CA PHE A 226 -8.99 4.05 -12.54
C PHE A 226 -9.37 4.77 -13.84
N LYS A 227 -8.43 4.97 -14.77
CA LYS A 227 -8.73 5.58 -16.07
C LYS A 227 -9.31 4.56 -17.03
N ASP A 228 -8.76 3.35 -17.04
CA ASP A 228 -9.15 2.30 -17.98
C ASP A 228 -9.84 1.10 -17.31
N GLY A 229 -10.01 1.13 -15.99
CA GLY A 229 -10.76 0.11 -15.26
C GLY A 229 -10.01 -1.20 -15.08
N THR A 230 -8.68 -1.19 -15.20
CA THR A 230 -7.86 -2.40 -15.04
C THR A 230 -7.11 -2.44 -13.70
N CYS A 231 -6.90 -3.64 -13.16
CA CYS A 231 -6.08 -3.83 -11.97
C CYS A 231 -5.40 -5.19 -12.03
N GLY A 232 -4.38 -5.38 -11.20
CA GLY A 232 -3.76 -6.68 -11.06
C GLY A 232 -2.72 -6.76 -9.97
N MET A 233 -2.22 -7.98 -9.79
CA MET A 233 -1.14 -8.27 -8.87
C MET A 233 -0.23 -9.37 -9.43
N ILE A 234 1.08 -9.17 -9.30
CA ILE A 234 2.10 -10.21 -9.49
C ILE A 234 2.69 -10.54 -8.12
N GLN A 235 2.80 -11.84 -7.83
CA GLN A 235 3.38 -12.39 -6.60
C GLN A 235 4.37 -13.48 -6.96
N THR A 236 5.68 -13.17 -6.94
CA THR A 236 6.73 -14.17 -7.20
C THR A 236 7.36 -14.71 -5.93
N GLN A 237 7.30 -13.94 -4.86
CA GLN A 237 7.93 -14.23 -3.56
C GLN A 237 9.44 -14.46 -3.67
N ILE A 238 10.06 -13.81 -4.65
CA ILE A 238 11.49 -13.85 -4.93
C ILE A 238 12.18 -12.71 -4.17
N ALA A 239 13.35 -12.99 -3.64
CA ALA A 239 14.29 -11.99 -3.11
C ALA A 239 15.63 -12.11 -3.88
N PRO A 240 16.46 -11.06 -3.94
CA PRO A 240 16.29 -9.73 -3.33
C PRO A 240 15.22 -8.88 -4.05
N PHE A 241 14.69 -7.86 -3.35
CA PHE A 241 13.73 -6.90 -3.91
C PHE A 241 14.28 -6.19 -5.17
N LEU A 242 13.39 -5.83 -6.10
CA LEU A 242 13.72 -5.42 -7.46
C LEU A 242 14.47 -6.50 -8.24
N ASP A 243 13.93 -7.70 -8.25
CA ASP A 243 14.39 -8.77 -9.13
C ASP A 243 14.07 -8.43 -10.59
N MET A 244 15.08 -8.44 -11.45
CA MET A 244 14.94 -8.06 -12.86
C MET A 244 14.09 -9.05 -13.66
N GLY A 245 14.08 -10.32 -13.27
CA GLY A 245 13.19 -11.32 -13.88
C GLY A 245 11.72 -10.98 -13.62
N THR A 246 11.39 -10.67 -12.36
CA THR A 246 10.03 -10.28 -11.96
C THR A 246 9.61 -8.95 -12.58
N LEU A 247 10.49 -7.94 -12.62
CA LEU A 247 10.21 -6.68 -13.30
C LEU A 247 10.01 -6.87 -14.81
N GLY A 248 10.79 -7.75 -15.43
CA GLY A 248 10.64 -8.12 -16.83
C GLY A 248 9.30 -8.81 -17.13
N ALA A 249 8.83 -9.67 -16.23
CA ALA A 249 7.50 -10.29 -16.32
C ALA A 249 6.39 -9.23 -16.17
N LEU A 250 6.50 -8.34 -15.18
CA LEU A 250 5.55 -7.23 -14.99
C LEU A 250 5.48 -6.32 -16.22
N ALA A 251 6.62 -6.00 -16.82
CA ALA A 251 6.72 -5.16 -18.01
C ALA A 251 6.07 -5.80 -19.26
N GLN A 252 5.91 -7.12 -19.27
CA GLN A 252 5.20 -7.84 -20.33
C GLN A 252 3.71 -7.99 -20.02
N ILE A 253 3.36 -8.33 -18.78
CA ILE A 253 1.99 -8.68 -18.37
C ILE A 253 1.11 -7.44 -18.28
N GLU A 254 1.55 -6.40 -17.56
CA GLU A 254 0.68 -5.28 -17.23
C GLU A 254 0.22 -4.48 -18.47
N PRO A 255 1.08 -4.14 -19.45
CA PRO A 255 0.62 -3.51 -20.69
C PRO A 255 -0.39 -4.36 -21.47
N GLN A 256 -0.27 -5.70 -21.41
CA GLN A 256 -1.23 -6.60 -22.07
C GLN A 256 -2.58 -6.60 -21.35
N VAL A 257 -2.59 -6.49 -20.02
CA VAL A 257 -3.83 -6.35 -19.25
C VAL A 257 -4.54 -5.04 -19.63
N HIS A 258 -3.82 -3.92 -19.65
CA HIS A 258 -4.35 -2.64 -20.14
C HIS A 258 -4.91 -2.79 -21.56
N ALA A 259 -4.14 -3.33 -22.50
CA ALA A 259 -4.57 -3.48 -23.89
C ALA A 259 -5.78 -4.40 -24.09
N ALA A 260 -5.92 -5.44 -23.27
CA ALA A 260 -6.99 -6.44 -23.41
C ALA A 260 -8.29 -6.05 -22.70
N TYR A 261 -8.21 -5.29 -21.60
CA TYR A 261 -9.33 -5.08 -20.70
C TYR A 261 -9.68 -3.61 -20.42
N ALA A 262 -8.93 -2.65 -20.99
CA ALA A 262 -9.29 -1.24 -20.91
C ALA A 262 -10.71 -0.99 -21.43
N SER A 263 -11.52 -0.29 -20.63
CA SER A 263 -12.90 0.12 -20.94
C SER A 263 -13.05 1.61 -21.11
#